data_AF-A0A0F9AZ66-F1
#
_entry.id   AF-A0A0F9AZ66-F1
#
_cell.length_a   1.000
_cell.length_b   1.000
_cell.length_c   1.000
_cell.angle_alpha   90.00
_cell.angle_beta   90.00
_cell.angle_gamma   90.00
#
_symmetry.space_group_name_H-M   'P 1'
#
loop_
_entity.id
_entity.type
_entity.pdbx_description
1 polymer ?
#
loop_
_entity_poly.entity_id
_entity_poly.type
_entity_poly.pdbx_seq_one_letter_code
_entity_poly.pdbx_strand_id
1 'polypeptide(L)' 'YTCTIVPSKSTPESSIVDYMLWALQRYILKEEETYYNLLIDKYELIYDIYGKTRGENSRFYNYKNRFDLKKAGKFV' A
#
# COMPACT_ATOMS: atom_id res chain seq x y z
N TYR A 1 -2.08 -25.21 -14.67
CA TYR A 1 -1.68 -24.44 -13.49
C TYR A 1 -2.23 -25.13 -12.25
N THR A 2 -1.35 -25.57 -11.35
CA THR A 2 -1.73 -26.28 -10.13
C THR A 2 -1.79 -25.25 -9.00
N CYS A 3 -3.00 -24.83 -8.62
CA CYS A 3 -3.21 -23.89 -7.52
C CYS A 3 -3.39 -24.69 -6.23
N THR A 4 -2.35 -24.74 -5.39
CA THR A 4 -2.40 -25.39 -4.07
C THR A 4 -2.69 -24.36 -2.99
N ILE A 5 -3.74 -24.60 -2.19
CA ILE A 5 -4.08 -23.78 -1.04
C ILE A 5 -3.05 -24.08 0.06
N VAL A 6 -2.20 -23.11 0.37
CA VAL A 6 -1.19 -23.20 1.43
C VAL A 6 -1.59 -22.31 2.61
N PRO A 7 -1.41 -22.76 3.87
CA PRO A 7 -1.67 -21.92 5.04
C PRO A 7 -0.79 -20.67 5.03
N SER A 8 -1.35 -19.51 5.36
CA SER A 8 -0.57 -18.27 5.52
C SER A 8 0.52 -18.38 6.59
N LYS A 9 0.33 -19.26 7.58
CA LYS A 9 1.32 -19.52 8.64
C LYS A 9 2.63 -20.14 8.11
N SER A 10 2.57 -20.91 7.03
CA SER A 10 3.74 -21.55 6.41
C SER A 10 4.34 -20.73 5.27
N THR A 11 3.59 -19.77 4.74
CA THR A 11 3.95 -18.92 3.60
C THR A 11 3.37 -17.52 3.87
N PRO A 12 3.93 -16.76 4.83
CA PRO A 12 3.42 -15.43 5.20
C PRO A 12 3.44 -14.48 4.01
N GLU A 13 4.42 -14.60 3.12
CA GLU A 13 4.49 -13.89 1.84
C GLU A 13 3.32 -14.17 0.87
N SER A 14 2.49 -15.19 1.12
CA SER A 14 1.30 -15.51 0.32
C SER A 14 -0.01 -14.95 0.91
N SER A 15 0.05 -14.22 2.02
CA SER A 15 -1.10 -13.49 2.53
C SER A 15 -1.40 -12.29 1.63
N ILE A 16 -2.68 -12.08 1.32
CA ILE A 16 -3.13 -10.92 0.52
C ILE A 16 -2.69 -9.61 1.17
N VAL A 17 -2.71 -9.54 2.50
CA VAL A 17 -2.31 -8.35 3.26
C VAL A 17 -0.81 -8.07 3.07
N ASP A 18 0.03 -9.09 3.15
CA ASP A 18 1.47 -8.96 3.00
C ASP A 18 1.84 -8.52 1.57
N TYR A 19 1.16 -9.04 0.55
CA TYR A 19 1.34 -8.59 -0.83
C TYR A 19 0.90 -7.14 -1.04
N MET A 20 -0.22 -6.72 -0.42
CA MET A 20 -0.67 -5.33 -0.44
C MET A 20 0.32 -4.38 0.26
N LEU A 21 0.90 -4.80 1.39
CA LEU A 21 1.93 -4.00 2.07
C LEU A 21 3.22 -3.94 1.25
N TRP A 22 3.63 -5.06 0.65
CA TRP A 22 4.79 -5.15 -0.23
C TRP A 22 4.65 -4.21 -1.44
N ALA A 23 3.51 -4.21 -2.12
CA ALA A 23 3.26 -3.34 -3.28
C ALA A 23 3.33 -1.85 -2.89
N LEU A 24 2.74 -1.49 -1.75
CA LEU A 24 2.79 -0.13 -1.23
C LEU A 24 4.24 0.28 -0.85
N GLN A 25 4.99 -0.62 -0.21
CA GLN A 25 6.38 -0.38 0.18
C GLN A 25 7.29 -0.22 -1.03
N ARG A 26 7.09 -0.99 -2.11
CA ARG A 26 7.82 -0.80 -3.37
C ARG A 26 7.53 0.55 -3.99
N TYR A 27 6.27 0.97 -3.99
CA TYR A 27 5.93 2.30 -4.50
C TYR A 27 6.63 3.40 -3.68
N ILE A 28 6.66 3.28 -2.35
CA ILE A 28 7.31 4.26 -1.47
C ILE A 28 8.84 4.28 -1.61
N LEU A 29 9.50 3.12 -1.62
CA LEU A 29 10.96 3.02 -1.53
C LEU A 29 11.67 2.94 -2.88
N LYS A 30 10.97 2.48 -3.92
CA LYS A 30 11.53 2.21 -5.24
C LYS A 30 10.84 2.99 -6.36
N GLU A 31 9.82 3.80 -6.04
CA GLU A 31 9.02 4.57 -7.00
C GLU A 31 8.31 3.69 -8.04
N GLU A 32 8.12 2.40 -7.73
CA GLU A 32 7.46 1.43 -8.61
C GLU A 32 5.95 1.41 -8.37
N GLU A 33 5.21 2.18 -9.15
CA GLU A 33 3.75 2.34 -9.00
C GLU A 33 2.93 1.18 -9.56
N THR A 34 3.48 0.37 -10.48
CA THR A 34 2.73 -0.65 -11.24
C THR A 34 1.95 -1.61 -10.34
N TYR A 35 2.59 -2.16 -9.31
CA TYR A 35 1.97 -3.13 -8.40
C TYR A 35 0.89 -2.48 -7.52
N TYR A 36 1.14 -1.26 -7.07
CA TYR A 36 0.17 -0.48 -6.31
C TYR A 36 -1.07 -0.16 -7.16
N ASN A 37 -0.87 0.26 -8.42
CA ASN A 37 -1.94 0.60 -9.35
C ASN A 37 -2.86 -0.59 -9.66
N LEU A 38 -2.31 -1.81 -9.72
CA LEU A 38 -3.12 -3.03 -9.89
C LEU A 38 -4.00 -3.35 -8.67
N LEU A 39 -3.59 -2.91 -7.48
CA LEU A 39 -4.26 -3.17 -6.21
C LEU A 39 -5.02 -1.96 -5.68
N ILE A 40 -5.01 -0.82 -6.38
CA ILE A 40 -5.46 0.46 -5.87
C ILE A 40 -6.92 0.43 -5.38
N ASP A 41 -7.77 -0.33 -6.06
CA ASP A 41 -9.19 -0.50 -5.73
C ASP A 41 -9.43 -1.49 -4.59
N LYS A 42 -8.39 -2.18 -4.11
CA LYS A 42 -8.44 -3.06 -2.94
C LYS A 42 -8.10 -2.33 -1.64
N TYR A 43 -7.50 -1.14 -1.71
CA TYR A 43 -7.28 -0.31 -0.53
C TYR A 43 -8.50 0.55 -0.25
N GLU A 44 -9.15 0.30 0.89
CA GLU A 44 -10.20 1.17 1.41
C GLU A 44 -9.59 2.46 2.00
N LEU A 45 -8.54 2.31 2.81
CA LEU A 45 -7.85 3.40 3.47
C LEU A 45 -6.36 3.08 3.65
N ILE A 46 -5.51 4.03 3.30
CA ILE A 46 -4.10 4.07 3.69
C ILE A 46 -3.93 5.29 4.60
N TYR A 47 -3.35 5.06 5.78
CA TYR A 47 -3.09 6.09 6.77
C TYR A 47 -1.59 6.30 6.96
N ASP A 48 -1.13 7.51 6.68
CA ASP A 48 0.26 7.91 6.92
C ASP A 48 0.43 8.34 8.40
N ILE A 49 1.01 7.44 9.20
CA ILE A 49 1.30 7.67 10.62
C ILE A 49 2.46 8.65 10.84
N TYR A 50 3.32 8.86 9.84
CA TYR A 50 4.53 9.68 9.94
C TYR A 50 4.37 11.06 9.31
N GLY A 51 3.35 11.25 8.46
CA GLY A 51 3.09 12.51 7.78
C GLY A 51 2.99 13.67 8.76
N LYS A 52 3.79 14.71 8.60
CA LYS A 52 3.62 15.95 9.40
C LYS A 52 2.32 16.63 8.97
N THR A 53 1.52 17.10 9.91
CA THR A 53 0.19 17.67 9.67
C THR A 53 0.34 18.88 8.75
N ARG A 54 0.08 18.71 7.45
CA ARG A 54 0.17 19.80 6.46
C ARG A 54 -1.20 20.39 6.11
N GLY A 55 -2.25 19.92 6.79
CA GLY A 55 -3.65 20.31 6.63
C GLY A 55 -4.59 19.15 6.99
N GLU A 56 -5.84 19.45 7.34
CA GLU A 56 -6.89 18.44 7.55
C GLU A 56 -6.98 17.52 6.31
N ASN A 57 -7.03 16.21 6.51
CA ASN A 57 -7.09 15.16 5.47
C ASN A 57 -5.82 14.85 4.65
N SER A 58 -4.68 15.49 4.91
CA SER A 58 -3.42 15.21 4.15
C SER A 58 -2.78 13.83 4.42
N ARG A 59 -3.26 13.09 5.43
CA ARG A 59 -2.70 11.79 5.87
C ARG A 59 -3.56 10.58 5.50
N PHE A 60 -4.77 10.84 4.99
CA PHE A 60 -5.77 9.81 4.74
C PHE A 60 -5.95 9.66 3.24
N TYR A 61 -5.69 8.46 2.75
CA TYR A 61 -5.82 8.13 1.34
C TYR A 61 -6.90 7.07 1.17
N ASN A 62 -7.97 7.42 0.49
CA ASN A 62 -9.15 6.58 0.29
C ASN A 62 -9.53 6.57 -1.19
N TYR A 63 -10.69 6.00 -1.54
CA TYR A 63 -11.15 5.96 -2.93
C TYR A 63 -11.33 7.34 -3.59
N LYS A 64 -11.61 8.40 -2.82
CA LYS A 64 -11.73 9.79 -3.32
C LYS A 64 -10.36 10.48 -3.44
N ASN A 65 -9.42 10.12 -2.58
CA ASN A 65 -8.06 10.66 -2.56
C ASN A 65 -7.06 9.50 -2.53
N ARG A 66 -6.78 8.92 -3.69
CA ARG A 66 -5.82 7.81 -3.81
C ARG A 66 -4.41 8.24 -3.35
N PHE A 67 -3.65 7.27 -2.83
CA PHE A 67 -2.28 7.48 -2.38
C PHE A 67 -1.39 7.83 -3.57
N ASP A 68 -0.54 8.83 -3.37
CA ASP A 68 0.42 9.30 -4.36
C ASP A 68 1.67 9.73 -3.59
N LEU A 69 2.82 9.22 -4.00
CA LEU A 69 4.11 9.50 -3.36
C LEU A 69 4.42 11.00 -3.35
N LYS A 70 3.95 11.77 -4.34
CA LYS A 70 4.15 13.23 -4.43
C LYS A 70 3.32 13.99 -3.39
N LYS A 71 2.19 13.43 -2.96
CA LYS A 71 1.33 14.00 -1.91
C LYS A 71 1.82 13.64 -0.52
N ALA A 72 2.42 12.46 -0.39
CA ALA A 72 2.98 11.97 0.85
C ALA A 72 4.18 12.81 1.30
N GLY A 73 4.39 12.86 2.62
CA GLY A 73 5.62 13.41 3.17
C GLY A 73 6.83 12.59 2.73
N LYS A 74 8.04 13.14 2.88
CA LYS A 74 9.25 12.36 2.66
C LYS A 74 9.31 11.23 3.71
N PHE A 75 9.23 9.99 3.25
CA PHE A 75 9.53 8.83 4.07
C PHE A 75 11.05 8.81 4.30
N VAL A 76 11.47 8.89 5.57
CA VAL A 76 12.88 8.91 6.01
C VAL A 76 13.18 7.62 6.76
#